data_AF-A0A0R3PUF6-F1
#
_entry.id   AF-A0A0R3PUF6-F1
#
_cell.length_a   1.000
_cell.length_b   1.000
_cell.length_c   1.000
_cell.angle_alpha   90.00
_cell.angle_beta   90.00
_cell.angle_gamma   90.00
#
_symmetry.space_group_name_H-M   'P 1'
#
loop_
_entity.id
_entity.type
_entity.pdbx_description
1 polymer ?
#
loop_
_entity_poly.entity_id
_entity_poly.type
_entity_poly.pdbx_seq_one_letter_code
_entity_poly.pdbx_strand_id
1 'polypeptide(L)'
;MKAENSKVTNRLLFPEALSRLTGQRGVARVAGNRLLTSELAKQNRQAIKENLKEREAAVMVEASEAGKSIRKGHRSFAYCKTKTIALRHPDETVIASREAMEKIIHEYYSDLFHSHVILSLYEIKEEGHVVHQ
;
A
#
# COMPACT_ATOMS: atom_id res chain seq x y z
N MET A 1 -11.46 -70.20 -44.93
CA MET A 1 -11.75 -68.74 -44.80
C MET A 1 -11.58 -68.33 -43.34
N LYS A 2 -10.68 -67.39 -43.03
CA LYS A 2 -10.62 -66.70 -41.72
C LYS A 2 -9.57 -65.58 -41.81
N ALA A 3 -9.98 -64.35 -42.14
CA ALA A 3 -9.06 -63.20 -42.15
C ALA A 3 -9.74 -61.81 -41.93
N GLU A 4 -11.00 -61.73 -41.49
CA GLU A 4 -11.74 -60.44 -41.52
C GLU A 4 -11.83 -59.70 -40.17
N ASN A 5 -11.39 -60.30 -39.05
CA ASN A 5 -11.66 -59.73 -37.72
C ASN A 5 -10.64 -58.69 -37.19
N SER A 6 -9.53 -58.40 -37.87
CA SER A 6 -8.53 -57.43 -37.37
C SER A 6 -8.89 -55.96 -37.67
N LYS A 7 -9.70 -55.71 -38.70
CA LYS A 7 -10.07 -54.35 -39.12
C LYS A 7 -11.16 -53.72 -38.22
N VAL A 8 -12.01 -54.56 -37.63
CA VAL A 8 -13.14 -54.12 -36.79
C VAL A 8 -12.70 -53.87 -35.34
N THR A 9 -11.77 -54.67 -34.81
CA THR A 9 -11.23 -54.52 -33.45
C THR A 9 -10.34 -53.28 -33.28
N ASN A 10 -9.54 -52.93 -34.29
CA ASN A 10 -8.69 -51.72 -34.27
C ASN A 10 -9.48 -50.40 -34.33
N ARG A 11 -10.69 -50.39 -34.89
CA ARG A 11 -11.54 -49.18 -34.99
C ARG A 11 -12.15 -48.74 -33.65
N LEU A 12 -12.22 -49.62 -32.66
CA LEU A 12 -12.74 -49.32 -31.32
C LEU A 12 -11.61 -48.98 -30.32
N LEU A 13 -10.43 -49.59 -30.49
CA LEU A 13 -9.24 -49.31 -29.67
C LEU A 13 -8.65 -47.91 -29.88
N PHE A 14 -8.71 -47.38 -31.11
CA PHE A 14 -8.12 -46.07 -31.44
C PHE A 14 -8.89 -44.87 -30.85
N PRO A 15 -10.23 -44.80 -30.95
CA PRO A 15 -11.02 -43.73 -30.33
C PRO A 15 -10.93 -43.74 -28.80
N GLU A 16 -10.92 -44.92 -28.18
CA GLU A 16 -10.83 -45.05 -26.73
C GLU A 16 -9.43 -44.70 -26.19
N ALA A 17 -8.36 -45.07 -26.92
CA ALA A 17 -7.01 -44.64 -26.60
C ALA A 17 -6.82 -43.12 -26.72
N LEU A 18 -7.40 -42.49 -27.75
CA LEU A 18 -7.37 -41.03 -27.91
C LEU A 18 -8.14 -40.31 -26.81
N SER A 19 -9.35 -40.79 -26.47
CA SER A 19 -10.16 -40.26 -25.37
C SER A 19 -9.41 -40.30 -24.03
N ARG A 20 -8.73 -41.43 -23.76
CA ARG A 20 -7.89 -41.59 -22.57
C ARG A 20 -6.72 -40.62 -22.53
N LEU A 21 -6.08 -40.37 -23.67
CA LEU A 21 -4.97 -39.41 -23.79
C LEU A 21 -5.44 -37.97 -23.52
N THR A 22 -6.61 -37.58 -24.05
CA THR A 22 -7.20 -36.26 -23.80
C THR A 22 -7.61 -36.06 -22.33
N GLY A 23 -8.11 -37.11 -21.67
CA GLY A 23 -8.40 -37.08 -20.23
C GLY A 23 -7.15 -36.91 -19.38
N GLN A 24 -6.09 -37.69 -19.66
CA GLN A 24 -4.81 -37.57 -18.95
C GLN A 24 -4.18 -36.19 -19.11
N ARG A 25 -4.24 -35.61 -20.32
CA ARG A 25 -3.80 -34.24 -20.57
C ARG A 25 -4.62 -33.22 -19.79
N GLY A 26 -5.94 -33.42 -19.70
CA GLY A 26 -6.83 -32.59 -18.87
C GLY A 26 -6.43 -32.63 -17.40
N VAL A 27 -6.22 -33.81 -16.84
CA VAL A 27 -5.80 -34.00 -15.44
C VAL A 27 -4.43 -33.37 -15.18
N ALA A 28 -3.45 -33.60 -16.06
CA ALA A 28 -2.12 -33.01 -15.94
C ALA A 28 -2.15 -31.46 -15.97
N ARG A 29 -2.99 -30.88 -16.84
CA ARG A 29 -3.19 -29.42 -16.90
C ARG A 29 -3.83 -28.88 -15.63
N VAL A 30 -4.87 -29.53 -15.11
CA VAL A 30 -5.55 -29.11 -13.87
C VAL A 30 -4.59 -29.19 -12.68
N ALA A 31 -3.82 -30.27 -12.58
CA ALA A 31 -2.80 -30.43 -11.53
C ALA A 31 -1.73 -29.33 -11.63
N GLY A 32 -1.23 -29.05 -12.83
CA GLY A 32 -0.25 -27.98 -13.08
C GLY A 32 -0.80 -26.59 -12.72
N ASN A 33 -2.03 -26.27 -13.14
CA ASN A 33 -2.67 -25.00 -12.81
C ASN A 33 -2.87 -24.84 -11.31
N ARG A 34 -3.25 -25.90 -10.59
CA ARG A 34 -3.39 -25.86 -9.13
C ARG A 34 -2.07 -25.56 -8.43
N LEU A 35 -0.95 -26.11 -8.91
CA LEU A 35 0.38 -25.82 -8.39
C LEU A 35 0.79 -24.36 -8.65
N LEU A 36 0.56 -23.87 -9.87
CA LEU A 36 0.84 -22.47 -10.23
C LEU A 36 0.03 -21.48 -9.38
N THR A 37 -1.27 -21.72 -9.20
CA THR A 37 -2.12 -20.90 -8.32
C THR A 37 -1.62 -20.93 -6.88
N SER A 38 -1.20 -22.10 -6.39
CA SER A 38 -0.63 -22.20 -5.04
C SER A 38 0.67 -21.42 -4.90
N GLU A 39 1.54 -21.42 -5.91
CA GLU A 39 2.81 -20.70 -5.87
C GLU A 39 2.58 -19.19 -5.92
N LEU A 40 1.68 -18.73 -6.80
CA LEU A 40 1.27 -17.33 -6.85
C LEU A 40 0.63 -16.87 -5.53
N ALA A 41 -0.16 -17.72 -4.88
CA ALA A 41 -0.74 -17.41 -3.57
C ALA A 41 0.33 -17.27 -2.47
N LYS A 42 1.42 -18.05 -2.52
CA LYS A 42 2.54 -17.89 -1.58
C LYS A 42 3.29 -16.59 -1.84
N GLN A 43 3.59 -16.29 -3.10
CA GLN A 43 4.27 -15.07 -3.51
C GLN A 43 3.46 -13.83 -3.09
N ASN A 44 2.15 -13.81 -3.33
CA ASN A 44 1.27 -12.72 -2.88
C ASN A 44 1.29 -12.54 -1.37
N ARG A 45 1.22 -13.62 -0.59
CA ARG A 45 1.30 -13.53 0.88
C ARG A 45 2.62 -12.93 1.34
N GLN A 46 3.73 -13.27 0.67
CA GLN A 46 5.04 -12.73 1.00
C GLN A 46 5.15 -11.24 0.64
N ALA A 47 4.70 -10.86 -0.56
CA ALA A 47 4.70 -9.48 -1.02
C ALA A 47 3.85 -8.57 -0.12
N ILE A 48 2.63 -9.00 0.26
CA ILE A 48 1.77 -8.25 1.18
C ILE A 48 2.45 -8.08 2.55
N LYS A 49 3.09 -9.14 3.06
CA LYS A 49 3.78 -9.09 4.36
C LYS A 49 4.95 -8.10 4.35
N GLU A 50 5.70 -8.03 3.26
CA GLU A 50 6.82 -7.08 3.10
C GLU A 50 6.31 -5.65 2.97
N ASN A 51 5.30 -5.43 2.13
CA ASN A 51 4.68 -4.12 1.95
C ASN A 51 4.06 -3.58 3.26
N LEU A 52 3.39 -4.45 4.04
CA LEU A 52 2.84 -4.07 5.34
C LEU A 52 3.94 -3.59 6.30
N LYS A 53 5.08 -4.28 6.35
CA LYS A 53 6.20 -3.85 7.20
C LYS A 53 6.78 -2.51 6.78
N GLU A 54 6.90 -2.28 5.47
CA GLU A 54 7.37 -1.00 4.93
C GLU A 54 6.40 0.13 5.28
N ARG A 55 5.10 -0.08 5.09
CA ARG A 55 4.05 0.89 5.43
C ARG A 55 3.96 1.13 6.95
N GLU A 56 4.08 0.09 7.78
CA GLU A 56 4.12 0.24 9.25
C GLU A 56 5.32 1.11 9.69
N ALA A 57 6.50 0.90 9.09
CA ALA A 57 7.67 1.71 9.38
C ALA A 57 7.47 3.18 8.97
N ALA A 58 6.91 3.43 7.79
CA ALA A 58 6.60 4.78 7.31
C ALA A 58 5.60 5.51 8.24
N VAL A 59 4.50 4.84 8.61
CA VAL A 59 3.47 5.39 9.51
C VAL A 59 4.05 5.73 10.89
N MET A 60 4.94 4.89 11.42
CA MET A 60 5.61 5.14 12.70
C MET A 60 6.49 6.41 12.66
N VAL A 61 7.22 6.63 11.56
CA VAL A 61 8.05 7.83 11.38
C VAL A 61 7.17 9.07 11.33
N GLU A 62 6.12 9.03 10.52
CA GLU A 62 5.18 10.15 10.36
C GLU A 62 4.49 10.51 11.69
N ALA A 63 3.98 9.51 12.42
CA ALA A 63 3.36 9.72 13.72
C ALA A 63 4.34 10.36 14.73
N SER A 64 5.62 9.98 14.67
CA SER A 64 6.68 10.58 15.50
C SER A 64 6.91 12.05 15.15
N GLU A 65 6.95 12.39 13.86
CA GLU A 65 7.12 13.77 13.38
C GLU A 65 5.91 14.65 13.75
N ALA A 66 4.70 14.18 13.50
CA ALA A 66 3.48 14.85 13.92
C ALA A 66 3.44 15.06 15.45
N GLY A 67 3.86 14.05 16.22
CA GLY A 67 4.00 14.20 17.67
C GLY A 67 5.01 15.28 18.08
N LYS A 68 6.12 15.44 17.35
CA LYS A 68 7.11 16.51 17.60
C LYS A 68 6.53 17.89 17.27
N SER A 69 5.83 18.04 16.16
CA SER A 69 5.23 19.33 15.77
C SER A 69 4.14 19.77 16.75
N ILE A 70 3.29 18.84 17.22
CA ILE A 70 2.30 19.10 18.27
C ILE A 70 3.00 19.57 19.55
N ARG A 71 4.02 18.86 20.04
CA ARG A 71 4.77 19.26 21.24
C ARG A 71 5.42 20.64 21.07
N LYS A 72 5.96 20.95 19.89
CA LYS A 72 6.53 22.27 19.56
C LYS A 72 5.46 23.36 19.62
N GLY A 73 4.30 23.12 19.01
CA GLY A 73 3.14 24.03 19.05
C GLY A 73 2.68 24.32 20.48
N HIS A 74 2.53 23.29 21.32
CA HIS A 74 2.17 23.44 22.73
C HIS A 74 3.18 24.28 23.52
N ARG A 75 4.49 24.05 23.34
CA ARG A 75 5.54 24.85 24.00
C ARG A 75 5.51 26.31 23.55
N SER A 76 5.35 26.53 22.25
CA SER A 76 5.28 27.87 21.67
C SER A 76 4.08 28.65 22.20
N PHE A 77 2.91 28.00 22.27
CA PHE A 77 1.71 28.58 22.87
C PHE A 77 1.91 28.92 24.35
N ALA A 78 2.50 28.01 25.14
CA ALA A 78 2.82 28.27 26.53
C ALA A 78 3.80 29.45 26.68
N TYR A 79 4.82 29.55 25.82
CA TYR A 79 5.77 30.66 25.79
C TYR A 79 5.08 32.00 25.50
N CYS A 80 4.20 32.05 24.49
CA CYS A 80 3.41 33.25 24.18
C CYS A 80 2.51 33.66 25.35
N LYS A 81 1.86 32.69 25.99
CA LYS A 81 0.99 32.93 27.17
C LYS A 81 1.78 33.49 28.36
N THR A 82 2.96 32.96 28.64
CA THR A 82 3.83 33.49 29.71
C THR A 82 4.31 34.90 29.40
N LYS A 83 4.73 35.19 28.16
CA LYS A 83 5.15 36.54 27.74
C LYS A 83 4.02 37.56 27.85
N THR A 84 2.81 37.21 27.44
CA THR A 84 1.64 38.09 27.54
C THR A 84 1.23 38.39 28.98
N ILE A 85 1.38 37.44 29.91
CA ILE A 85 1.14 37.69 31.35
C ILE A 85 2.22 38.58 31.95
N ALA A 86 3.49 38.40 31.57
CA ALA A 86 4.61 39.21 32.06
C ALA A 86 4.61 40.66 31.51
N LEU A 87 3.99 40.89 30.35
CA LEU A 87 4.01 42.17 29.62
C LEU A 87 2.69 42.96 29.75
N ARG A 88 1.93 42.82 30.84
CA ARG A 88 0.75 43.68 31.13
C ARG A 88 1.14 45.14 31.45
N HIS A 89 1.90 45.78 30.57
CA HIS A 89 2.08 47.22 30.52
C HIS A 89 1.52 47.69 29.18
N PRO A 90 0.48 48.54 29.15
CA PRO A 90 -0.21 48.90 27.93
C PRO A 90 0.57 50.02 27.24
N ASP A 91 1.22 49.71 26.14
CA ASP A 91 1.12 50.43 24.88
C ASP A 91 2.15 49.83 23.90
N GLU A 92 1.80 49.78 22.61
CA GLU A 92 2.58 49.23 21.47
C GLU A 92 2.81 47.70 21.38
N THR A 93 2.72 46.94 22.47
CA THR A 93 3.22 45.55 22.51
C THR A 93 2.24 44.47 22.01
N VAL A 94 0.94 44.77 21.93
CA VAL A 94 -0.09 43.80 21.50
C VAL A 94 0.13 43.35 20.04
N ILE A 95 0.62 44.25 19.18
CA ILE A 95 0.92 43.97 17.77
C ILE A 95 2.07 42.97 17.64
N ALA A 96 3.15 43.14 18.40
CA ALA A 96 4.29 42.22 18.39
C ALA A 96 3.91 40.80 18.86
N SER A 97 3.00 40.68 19.85
CA SER A 97 2.48 39.37 20.28
C SER A 97 1.59 38.74 19.21
N ARG A 98 0.81 39.56 18.47
CA ARG A 98 -0.03 39.12 17.37
C ARG A 98 0.83 38.61 16.21
N GLU A 99 1.84 39.35 15.80
CA GLU A 99 2.78 38.94 14.74
C GLU A 99 3.60 37.70 15.13
N ALA A 100 4.00 37.58 16.40
CA ALA A 100 4.68 36.38 16.89
C ALA A 100 3.74 35.15 16.85
N MET A 101 2.49 35.30 17.29
CA MET A 101 1.48 34.23 17.17
C MET A 101 1.20 33.88 15.71
N GLU A 102 1.08 34.87 14.83
CA GLU A 102 0.82 34.70 13.41
C GLU A 102 1.96 33.94 12.71
N LYS A 103 3.23 34.24 13.06
CA LYS A 103 4.40 33.46 12.61
C LYS A 103 4.38 32.02 13.11
N ILE A 104 4.03 31.79 14.37
CA ILE A 104 3.94 30.44 14.96
C ILE A 104 2.82 29.63 14.28
N ILE A 105 1.69 30.25 13.99
CA ILE A 105 0.57 29.62 13.27
C ILE A 105 1.02 29.27 11.85
N HIS A 106 1.68 30.18 11.14
CA HIS A 106 2.20 29.94 9.79
C HIS A 106 3.24 28.83 9.75
N GLU A 107 4.18 28.78 10.69
CA GLU A 107 5.19 27.72 10.79
C GLU A 107 4.54 26.36 11.07
N TYR A 108 3.59 26.30 12.01
CA TYR A 108 2.85 25.09 12.36
C TYR A 108 2.00 24.57 11.19
N TYR A 109 1.30 25.46 10.49
CA TYR A 109 0.53 25.09 9.30
C TYR A 109 1.43 24.70 8.13
N SER A 110 2.59 25.34 7.95
CA SER A 110 3.54 24.96 6.90
C SER A 110 4.09 23.56 7.15
N ASP A 111 4.45 23.22 8.39
CA ASP A 111 4.92 21.87 8.77
C ASP A 111 3.82 20.81 8.53
N LEU A 112 2.54 21.11 8.86
CA LEU A 112 1.41 20.20 8.60
C LEU A 112 1.11 20.01 7.10
N PHE A 113 1.11 21.08 6.32
CA PHE A 113 0.84 21.02 4.88
C PHE A 113 2.00 20.39 4.11
N HIS A 114 3.24 20.53 4.57
CA HIS A 114 4.39 19.84 3.97
C HIS A 114 4.25 18.32 4.10
N SER A 115 3.75 17.80 5.23
CA SER A 115 3.42 16.38 5.40
C SER A 115 2.25 15.93 4.50
N HIS A 116 1.22 16.76 4.33
CA HIS A 116 0.06 16.42 3.50
C HIS A 116 0.42 16.31 2.00
N VAL A 117 1.33 17.16 1.51
CA VAL A 117 1.85 17.11 0.13
C VAL A 117 2.68 15.84 -0.13
N ILE A 118 3.39 15.33 0.89
CA ILE A 118 4.12 14.05 0.79
C ILE A 118 3.15 12.85 0.77
N LEU A 119 2.10 12.87 1.59
CA LEU A 119 1.05 11.83 1.59
C LEU A 119 0.33 11.74 0.24
N SER A 120 -0.11 12.89 -0.30
CA SER A 120 -0.79 12.94 -1.60
C SER A 120 0.11 12.47 -2.75
N LEU A 121 1.43 12.71 -2.68
CA LEU A 121 2.38 12.24 -3.69
C LEU A 121 2.60 10.71 -3.64
N TYR A 122 2.43 10.09 -2.48
CA TYR A 122 2.53 8.64 -2.31
C TYR A 122 1.26 7.92 -2.80
N GLU A 123 0.08 8.49 -2.55
CA GLU A 123 -1.22 7.97 -3.02
C GLU A 123 -1.34 8.01 -4.56
N ILE A 124 -0.92 9.10 -5.21
CA ILE A 124 -0.95 9.23 -6.67
C ILE A 124 -0.02 8.23 -7.37
N LYS A 125 1.04 7.77 -6.70
CA LYS A 125 1.99 6.78 -7.25
C LYS A 125 1.43 5.35 -7.26
N GLU A 126 0.48 5.05 -6.38
CA GLU A 126 -0.17 3.72 -6.28
C GLU A 126 -1.27 3.53 -7.34
N GLU A 127 -1.86 4.60 -7.90
CA GLU A 127 -2.87 4.51 -8.98
C GLU A 127 -2.28 4.36 -10.39
N GLY A 128 -0.95 4.38 -10.56
CA GLY A 128 -0.27 4.46 -11.85
C GLY A 128 0.01 3.16 -12.60
N HIS A 129 -0.43 1.99 -12.12
CA HIS A 129 -0.15 0.71 -12.78
C HIS A 129 -1.41 -0.14 -13.02
N VAL A 130 -2.24 0.30 -13.96
CA VAL A 130 -3.09 -0.59 -14.77
C VAL A 130 -2.85 -0.27 -16.24
N VAL A 131 -1.82 -0.89 -16.83
CA VAL A 131 -1.76 -1.09 -18.28
C VAL A 131 -1.78 -2.59 -18.51
N HIS A 132 -2.96 -3.07 -18.89
CA HIS A 132 -3.14 -4.36 -19.53
C HIS A 132 -2.42 -4.34 -20.89
N GLN A 133 -1.54 -5.31 -21.11
CA GLN A 133 -1.36 -5.91 -22.43
C GLN A 133 -1.10 -7.42 -22.29
#